data_AF-A0AAD5XQG1-F1
#
_entry.id   AF-A0AAD5XQG1-F1
#
_cell.length_a   1.000
_cell.length_b   1.000
_cell.length_c   1.000
_cell.angle_alpha   90.00
_cell.angle_beta   90.00
_cell.angle_gamma   90.00
#
_symmetry.space_group_name_H-M   'P 1'
#
loop_
_entity.id
_entity.type
_entity.pdbx_description
1 polymer ?
#
loop_
_entity_poly.entity_id
_entity_poly.type
_entity_poly.pdbx_seq_one_letter_code
_entity_poly.pdbx_strand_id
1 'polypeptide(L)'
;MYAPMTLRDLKPGETKRWCTCGLSAKQPWCDNSHIGTEFKPLIWKVPERAQTLYSICNCKYTADPPYCDATHTSLPVPYTRGINACSEDHDSVTKLCTKCGFRPPSRVMSSKEGAESGSTIDTADETRVA
;
A
#
# COMPACT_ATOMS: atom_id res chain seq x y z
N MET A 1 6.11 4.44 -0.17
CA MET A 1 4.74 4.55 0.36
C MET A 1 4.75 5.04 1.81
N TYR A 2 5.47 6.13 2.13
CA TYR A 2 5.66 6.52 3.54
C TYR A 2 5.53 8.03 3.81
N ALA A 3 5.51 8.90 2.80
CA ALA A 3 5.28 10.32 3.05
C ALA A 3 3.83 10.62 3.49
N PRO A 4 3.59 11.62 4.35
CA PRO A 4 2.26 12.09 4.67
C PRO A 4 1.59 12.75 3.46
N MET A 5 0.28 12.91 3.51
CA MET A 5 -0.48 13.65 2.52
C MET A 5 -0.76 15.06 3.03
N THR A 6 -0.16 16.04 2.35
CA THR A 6 -0.42 17.46 2.59
C THR A 6 -1.70 17.86 1.87
N LEU A 7 -2.76 18.11 2.61
CA LEU A 7 -4.06 18.51 2.08
C LEU A 7 -4.29 20.01 2.26
N ARG A 8 -4.98 20.61 1.29
CA ARG A 8 -5.45 22.00 1.28
C ARG A 8 -6.97 22.02 1.24
N ASP A 9 -7.54 23.18 1.57
CA ASP A 9 -8.95 23.50 1.32
C ASP A 9 -9.98 22.55 1.96
N LEU A 10 -9.63 21.95 3.10
CA LEU A 10 -10.61 21.20 3.90
C LEU A 10 -11.57 22.17 4.56
N LYS A 11 -12.87 21.90 4.40
CA LYS A 11 -13.93 22.75 4.94
C LYS A 11 -14.03 22.53 6.46
N PRO A 12 -13.95 23.58 7.29
CA PRO A 12 -14.17 23.46 8.73
C PRO A 12 -15.51 22.80 9.04
N GLY A 13 -15.51 21.91 10.04
CA GLY A 13 -16.70 21.16 10.45
C GLY A 13 -17.10 20.01 9.52
N GLU A 14 -16.48 19.87 8.34
CA GLU A 14 -16.74 18.76 7.44
C GLU A 14 -16.33 17.43 8.07
N THR A 15 -17.14 16.40 7.86
CA THR A 15 -16.80 15.04 8.30
C THR A 15 -16.09 14.29 7.18
N LYS A 16 -14.88 13.81 7.46
CA LYS A 16 -14.10 12.93 6.58
C LYS A 16 -13.97 11.54 7.18
N ARG A 17 -13.70 10.56 6.32
CA ARG A 17 -13.44 9.17 6.69
C ARG A 17 -12.00 8.85 6.34
N TRP A 18 -11.12 8.84 7.33
CA TRP A 18 -9.72 8.50 7.13
C TRP A 18 -9.56 6.99 6.92
N CYS A 19 -8.77 6.62 5.91
CA CYS A 19 -8.48 5.23 5.61
C CYS A 19 -7.52 4.67 6.67
N THR A 20 -7.90 3.59 7.34
CA THR A 20 -7.07 2.89 8.33
C THR A 20 -6.38 1.65 7.75
N CYS A 21 -6.93 1.06 6.69
CA CYS A 21 -6.44 -0.20 6.09
C CYS A 21 -5.33 -0.04 5.04
N GLY A 22 -5.04 1.17 4.57
CA GLY A 22 -4.06 1.39 3.50
C GLY A 22 -4.49 0.94 2.10
N LEU A 23 -5.63 0.27 1.93
CA LEU A 23 -6.06 -0.29 0.63
C LEU A 23 -6.65 0.74 -0.33
N SER A 24 -7.22 1.84 0.18
CA SER A 24 -7.92 2.84 -0.62
C SER A 24 -7.09 3.38 -1.78
N ALA A 25 -7.72 3.54 -2.94
CA ALA A 25 -7.19 4.24 -4.10
C ALA A 25 -7.35 5.77 -3.97
N LYS A 26 -8.19 6.24 -3.03
CA LYS A 26 -8.46 7.66 -2.75
C LYS A 26 -7.77 8.13 -1.47
N GLN A 27 -6.53 7.70 -1.23
CA GLN A 27 -5.78 8.11 -0.04
C GLN A 27 -5.79 9.65 0.11
N PRO A 28 -5.87 10.18 1.35
CA PRO A 28 -5.86 9.44 2.62
C PRO A 28 -7.27 8.99 3.06
N TRP A 29 -8.27 9.17 2.20
CA TRP A 29 -9.67 8.94 2.52
C TRP A 29 -10.11 7.52 2.20
N CYS A 30 -11.13 7.07 2.92
CA CYS A 30 -11.74 5.77 2.71
C CYS A 30 -12.61 5.77 1.44
N ASP A 31 -12.44 4.73 0.62
CA ASP A 31 -13.21 4.46 -0.59
C ASP A 31 -13.97 3.11 -0.50
N ASN A 32 -14.12 2.57 0.71
CA ASN A 32 -14.69 1.25 1.01
C ASN A 32 -13.85 0.03 0.62
N SER A 33 -12.60 0.19 0.17
CA SER A 33 -11.69 -0.95 -0.10
C SER A 33 -11.38 -1.82 1.13
N HIS A 34 -11.72 -1.37 2.34
CA HIS A 34 -11.59 -2.13 3.59
C HIS A 34 -12.64 -3.24 3.77
N ILE A 35 -13.70 -3.27 2.95
CA ILE A 35 -14.76 -4.30 3.08
C ILE A 35 -14.16 -5.70 2.93
N GLY A 36 -14.48 -6.57 3.90
CA GLY A 36 -13.91 -7.91 4.01
C GLY A 36 -12.58 -7.96 4.77
N THR A 37 -12.23 -6.89 5.49
CA THR A 37 -11.13 -6.87 6.47
C THR A 37 -11.68 -6.42 7.82
N GLU A 38 -10.89 -6.60 8.89
CA GLU A 38 -11.25 -6.15 10.24
C GLU A 38 -11.19 -4.60 10.40
N PHE A 39 -10.63 -3.89 9.43
CA PHE A 39 -10.41 -2.44 9.52
C PHE A 39 -11.69 -1.66 9.23
N LYS A 40 -11.97 -0.67 10.10
CA LYS A 40 -13.02 0.34 9.90
C LYS A 40 -12.40 1.71 9.70
N PRO A 41 -12.94 2.56 8.81
CA PRO A 41 -12.44 3.92 8.63
C PRO A 41 -12.68 4.75 9.89
N LEU A 42 -11.73 5.65 10.19
CA LEU A 42 -11.87 6.57 11.30
C LEU A 42 -12.67 7.80 10.83
N ILE A 43 -13.74 8.13 11.56
CA ILE A 43 -14.51 9.34 11.31
C ILE A 43 -13.76 10.50 11.98
N TRP A 44 -13.37 11.49 11.18
CA TRP A 44 -12.69 12.68 11.67
C TRP A 44 -13.46 13.92 11.23
N LYS A 45 -13.71 14.82 12.18
CA LYS A 45 -14.30 16.13 11.92
C LYS A 45 -13.17 17.13 11.71
N VAL A 46 -13.17 17.82 10.57
CA VAL A 46 -12.21 18.89 10.30
C VAL A 46 -12.36 19.96 11.39
N PRO A 47 -11.27 20.41 12.05
CA PRO A 47 -11.32 21.46 13.05
C PRO A 47 -12.06 22.70 12.57
N GLU A 48 -12.86 23.30 13.46
CA GLU A 48 -13.63 24.53 13.16
C GLU A 48 -12.71 25.72 12.83
N ARG A 49 -11.49 25.72 13.37
CA ARG A 49 -10.44 26.64 12.94
C ARG A 49 -9.89 26.18 11.58
N ALA A 50 -10.15 26.97 10.55
CA ALA A 50 -9.58 26.77 9.22
C ALA A 50 -8.04 26.77 9.29
N GLN A 51 -7.43 25.81 8.59
CA GLN A 51 -5.99 25.74 8.39
C GLN A 51 -5.71 25.66 6.90
N THR A 52 -4.64 26.32 6.44
CA THR A 52 -4.22 26.26 5.04
C THR A 52 -3.73 24.87 4.64
N LEU A 53 -3.12 24.16 5.60
CA LEU A 53 -2.47 22.88 5.38
C LEU A 53 -2.84 21.90 6.48
N TYR A 54 -3.15 20.68 6.08
CA TYR A 54 -3.32 19.54 6.98
C TYR A 54 -2.33 18.45 6.57
N SER A 55 -1.47 18.03 7.51
CA SER A 55 -0.58 16.87 7.30
C SER A 55 -1.28 15.62 7.79
N ILE A 56 -1.81 14.82 6.87
CA ILE A 56 -2.58 13.61 7.17
C ILE A 56 -1.72 12.37 6.97
N CYS A 57 -1.78 11.45 7.93
CA CYS A 57 -1.01 10.23 7.92
C CYS A 57 -1.38 9.34 6.72
N ASN A 58 -0.36 8.91 5.98
CA ASN A 58 -0.52 7.93 4.90
C ASN A 58 0.06 6.55 5.21
N CYS A 59 1.00 6.46 6.17
CA CYS A 59 1.62 5.18 6.52
C CYS A 59 0.71 4.27 7.35
N LYS A 60 -0.30 4.82 8.03
CA LYS A 60 -1.26 4.13 8.92
C LYS A 60 -0.73 3.70 10.29
N TYR A 61 0.47 4.12 10.65
CA TYR A 61 1.12 3.83 11.95
C TYR A 61 1.22 5.04 12.87
N THR A 62 0.42 6.08 12.64
CA THR A 62 0.44 7.25 13.55
C THR A 62 -0.22 6.92 14.89
N ALA A 63 0.30 7.49 15.97
CA ALA A 63 -0.29 7.49 17.30
C ALA A 63 -1.34 8.60 17.50
N ASP A 64 -1.42 9.58 16.59
CA ASP A 64 -2.38 10.70 16.65
C ASP A 64 -3.23 10.80 15.36
N PRO A 65 -4.10 9.82 15.10
CA PRO A 65 -4.87 9.80 13.87
C PRO A 65 -5.92 10.92 13.82
N PRO A 66 -6.15 11.53 12.63
CA PRO A 66 -5.59 11.15 11.33
C PRO A 66 -4.29 11.89 10.99
N TYR A 67 -3.71 12.67 11.91
CA TYR A 67 -2.57 13.52 11.64
C TYR A 67 -1.27 12.73 11.46
N CYS A 68 -0.29 13.33 10.79
CA CYS A 68 1.04 12.76 10.71
C CYS A 68 1.88 13.16 11.92
N ASP A 69 2.48 12.17 12.59
CA ASP A 69 3.40 12.31 13.73
C ASP A 69 4.85 11.94 13.39
N ALA A 70 5.16 11.79 12.11
CA ALA A 70 6.46 11.34 11.60
C ALA A 70 6.88 9.89 11.92
N THR A 71 6.01 9.04 12.48
CA THR A 71 6.30 7.59 12.67
C THR A 71 6.77 6.91 11.38
N HIS A 72 6.29 7.40 10.22
CA HIS A 72 6.69 6.87 8.92
C HIS A 72 8.20 6.97 8.61
N THR A 73 8.94 7.81 9.31
CA THR A 73 10.40 7.99 9.10
C THR A 73 11.21 6.80 9.61
N SER A 74 10.74 6.13 10.66
CA SER A 74 11.38 4.95 11.25
C SER A 74 10.69 3.63 10.86
N LEU A 75 9.55 3.69 10.18
CA LEU A 75 8.74 2.55 9.80
C LEU A 75 9.39 1.53 8.82
N PRO A 76 10.24 1.92 7.85
CA PRO A 76 10.72 0.97 6.83
C PRO A 76 11.35 -0.31 7.39
N VAL A 77 12.14 -0.20 8.47
CA VAL A 77 12.81 -1.33 9.12
C VAL A 77 11.82 -2.27 9.84
N PRO A 78 11.00 -1.81 10.80
CA PRO A 78 10.04 -2.68 11.49
C PRO A 78 8.98 -3.26 10.56
N TYR A 79 8.54 -2.51 9.54
CA TYR A 79 7.59 -3.01 8.53
C TYR A 79 8.17 -4.20 7.74
N THR A 80 9.36 -4.03 7.17
CA THR A 80 10.02 -5.08 6.39
C THR A 80 10.31 -6.31 7.25
N ARG A 81 10.77 -6.11 8.48
CA ARG A 81 10.98 -7.20 9.45
C ARG A 81 9.68 -7.95 9.75
N GLY A 82 8.57 -7.23 9.94
CA GLY A 82 7.26 -7.83 10.19
C GLY A 82 6.77 -8.70 9.04
N ILE A 83 6.95 -8.26 7.79
CA ILE A 83 6.62 -9.04 6.60
C ILE A 83 7.48 -10.30 6.51
N ASN A 84 8.80 -10.15 6.63
CA ASN A 84 9.73 -11.28 6.51
C ASN A 84 9.55 -12.34 7.61
N ALA A 85 9.04 -11.94 8.77
CA ALA A 85 8.76 -12.84 9.89
C ALA A 85 7.32 -13.42 9.84
N CYS A 86 6.47 -12.97 8.93
CA CYS A 86 5.09 -13.41 8.85
C CYS A 86 4.99 -14.70 8.03
N SER A 87 4.31 -15.70 8.59
CA SER A 87 4.10 -17.02 7.99
C SER A 87 2.94 -17.09 7.00
N GLU A 88 2.26 -15.97 6.74
CA GLU A 88 1.13 -15.92 5.80
C GLU A 88 1.66 -15.87 4.36
N ASP A 89 0.92 -16.48 3.43
CA ASP A 89 1.24 -16.42 2.01
C ASP A 89 0.90 -15.04 1.44
N HIS A 90 1.91 -14.20 1.24
CA HIS A 90 1.74 -12.86 0.68
C HIS A 90 1.58 -12.83 -0.85
N ASP A 91 1.87 -13.92 -1.56
CA ASP A 91 1.81 -13.98 -3.02
C ASP A 91 0.38 -14.16 -3.52
N SER A 92 -0.44 -14.94 -2.79
CA SER A 92 -1.87 -15.12 -3.10
C SER A 92 -2.79 -14.06 -2.49
N VAL A 93 -2.25 -13.23 -1.60
CA VAL A 93 -3.01 -12.23 -0.86
C VAL A 93 -3.48 -11.09 -1.78
N THR A 94 -4.78 -11.12 -2.09
CA THR A 94 -5.43 -10.10 -2.95
C THR A 94 -5.78 -8.81 -2.21
N LYS A 95 -5.63 -8.77 -0.87
CA LYS A 95 -5.96 -7.65 0.03
C LYS A 95 -4.86 -7.47 1.10
N LEU A 96 -5.07 -6.65 2.13
CA LEU A 96 -4.09 -6.46 3.21
C LEU A 96 -3.94 -7.73 4.06
N CYS A 97 -2.70 -8.14 4.38
CA CYS A 97 -2.43 -9.12 5.44
C CYS A 97 -2.66 -8.46 6.82
N THR A 98 -3.66 -8.92 7.56
CA THR A 98 -4.03 -8.36 8.86
C THR A 98 -3.00 -8.66 9.96
N LYS A 99 -2.12 -9.65 9.77
CA LYS A 99 -1.09 -10.02 10.76
C LYS A 99 0.12 -9.09 10.73
N CYS A 100 0.66 -8.80 9.55
CA CYS A 100 1.90 -8.03 9.42
C CYS A 100 1.70 -6.66 8.76
N GLY A 101 0.51 -6.37 8.21
CA GLY A 101 0.24 -5.14 7.48
C GLY A 101 0.72 -5.13 6.03
N PHE A 102 1.17 -6.28 5.50
CA PHE A 102 1.55 -6.38 4.08
C PHE A 102 0.39 -5.98 3.18
N ARG A 103 0.64 -5.02 2.30
CA ARG A 103 -0.30 -4.65 1.25
C ARG A 103 0.24 -5.14 -0.09
N PRO A 104 -0.54 -5.87 -0.88
CA PRO A 104 -0.13 -6.25 -2.23
C PRO A 104 0.10 -4.97 -3.06
N PRO A 105 1.11 -4.95 -3.94
CA PRO A 105 1.30 -3.84 -4.86
C PRO A 105 -0.01 -3.61 -5.61
N SER A 106 -0.36 -2.34 -5.88
CA SER A 106 -1.54 -2.05 -6.69
C SER A 106 -1.36 -2.77 -8.02
N ARG A 107 -2.16 -3.81 -8.25
CA ARG A 107 -2.09 -4.65 -9.45
C ARG A 107 -2.13 -3.71 -10.65
N VAL A 108 -0.98 -3.42 -11.26
CA VAL A 108 -0.95 -3.01 -12.67
C VAL A 108 -1.65 -4.19 -13.32
N MET A 109 -2.80 -3.97 -13.94
CA MET A 109 -3.52 -5.05 -14.59
C MET A 109 -2.53 -5.72 -15.53
N SER A 110 -2.04 -6.91 -15.15
CA SER A 110 -1.26 -7.76 -16.05
C SER A 110 -2.19 -8.10 -17.19
N SER A 111 -2.09 -7.34 -18.26
CA SER A 111 -2.39 -7.80 -19.59
C SER A 111 -1.71 -9.16 -19.75
N LYS A 112 -2.53 -10.16 -20.03
CA LYS A 112 -2.07 -11.48 -20.47
C LYS A 112 -1.05 -11.30 -21.59
N GLU A 113 0.14 -11.86 -21.43
CA GLU A 113 0.95 -12.29 -22.56
C GLU A 113 1.43 -13.71 -22.26
N GLY A 114 0.80 -14.66 -22.96
CA GLY A 114 1.44 -15.92 -23.25
C GLY A 114 2.34 -15.72 -24.46
N ALA A 115 3.56 -16.22 -24.39
CA ALA A 115 4.32 -16.68 -25.54
C ALA A 115 5.46 -17.56 -25.02
N GLU A 116 5.38 -18.83 -25.35
CA GLU A 116 6.48 -19.79 -25.26
C GLU A 116 7.66 -19.30 -26.09
N SER A 117 8.87 -19.48 -25.57
CA SER A 117 10.03 -19.76 -26.43
C SER A 117 11.05 -20.53 -25.61
N GLY A 118 10.98 -21.86 -25.70
CA GLY A 118 12.10 -22.73 -25.37
C GLY A 118 13.23 -22.48 -26.37
N SER A 119 14.42 -22.21 -25.86
CA SER A 119 15.65 -22.22 -26.66
C SER A 119 16.33 -23.56 -26.42
N THR A 120 16.12 -24.51 -27.34
CA THR A 120 16.90 -25.73 -27.45
C THR A 120 18.32 -25.36 -27.89
N ILE A 121 19.31 -25.66 -27.06
CA ILE A 121 20.72 -25.69 -27.46
C ILE A 121 20.97 -27.03 -28.16
N ASP A 122 20.84 -27.05 -29.48
CA ASP A 122 21.26 -28.18 -30.29
C ASP A 122 22.79 -28.20 -30.41
N THR A 123 23.36 -29.36 -30.10
CA THR A 123 24.79 -29.67 -30.17
C THR A 123 25.04 -30.47 -31.45
N ALA A 124 25.95 -30.01 -32.30
CA ALA A 124 26.61 -30.77 -33.38
C ALA A 124 27.90 -29.99 -33.70
N ASP A 125 29.13 -30.47 -33.50
CA ASP A 125 29.81 -31.68 -33.97
C ASP A 125 29.58 -31.99 -35.46
N GLU A 126 30.52 -31.56 -36.32
CA GLU A 126 31.33 -32.47 -37.14
C GLU A 126 32.28 -31.71 -38.11
N THR A 127 33.57 -31.96 -37.92
CA THR A 127 34.64 -32.30 -38.87
C THR A 127 34.41 -32.18 -40.40
N ARG A 128 35.32 -31.49 -41.12
CA ARG A 128 36.25 -32.04 -42.16
C ARG A 128 36.85 -30.97 -43.10
N VAL A 129 38.18 -30.99 -43.18
CA VAL A 129 39.03 -31.13 -44.39
C VAL A 129 38.71 -30.26 -45.62
N ALA A 130 39.63 -29.34 -45.93
CA ALA A 130 40.28 -29.20 -47.22
C ALA A 130 41.62 -28.45 -47.05
#